data_AF-A0A352RCC4-F1
#
_entry.id   AF-A0A352RCC4-F1
#
_cell.length_a   1.000
_cell.length_b   1.000
_cell.length_c   1.000
_cell.angle_alpha   90.00
_cell.angle_beta   90.00
_cell.angle_gamma   90.00
#
_symmetry.space_group_name_H-M   'P 1'
#
loop_
_entity.id
_entity.type
_entity.pdbx_description
1 polymer ?
#
loop_
_entity_poly.entity_id
_entity_poly.type
_entity_poly.pdbx_seq_one_letter_code
_entity_poly.pdbx_strand_id
1 'polypeptide(L)'
;MNKNYLQILVVSILLTLFISCSPTNGLTLPVTEPAPVLLNKQTSKIGIVNRSLPDKKYEVFDAVDKILSAEGKNLDKLGSYTAIENLKSELLKNNKIQSVTLIDTLESKKYGIDQFTSELSWEKVNEICKANNLDAIYELSYFDTDSKISYRTIKSEAKNAFGLTIPVIEHEATVTTLIKSGWRIYDNNDKAIVDVYYSNNTIQLNGRGINPLKAFETVKSRKDAVLSVAKDIGANYASQIMPYRIRVNRDYYVKGTPNFEIAKRRAQAGQWDSAAELWLLETKNRDPKIAGRACYNMGIINEINGNLDAAIEWTTKSYTDYGDKIALRYINILKNRKAKNEQLIRETN
;
A
#
# COMPACT_ATOMS: atom_id res chain seq x y z
N MET A 1 51.30 29.13 17.42
CA MET A 1 49.96 28.77 16.91
C MET A 1 49.69 27.26 16.87
N ASN A 2 50.66 26.34 16.76
CA ASN A 2 50.38 24.91 16.50
C ASN A 2 49.83 24.08 17.67
N LYS A 3 50.09 24.46 18.93
CA LYS A 3 49.69 23.66 20.10
C LYS A 3 48.17 23.65 20.33
N ASN A 4 47.50 24.77 20.03
CA ASN A 4 46.06 24.93 20.22
C ASN A 4 45.27 24.16 19.13
N TYR A 5 45.77 24.10 17.89
CA TYR A 5 45.13 23.30 16.83
C TYR A 5 45.23 21.80 17.10
N LEU A 6 46.36 21.32 17.65
CA LEU A 6 46.51 19.91 18.01
C LEU A 6 45.55 19.53 19.16
N GLN A 7 45.38 20.40 20.15
CA GLN A 7 44.41 20.19 21.23
C GLN A 7 42.96 20.19 20.71
N ILE A 8 42.61 21.12 19.81
CA ILE A 8 41.27 21.16 19.20
C ILE A 8 41.02 19.91 18.33
N LEU A 9 42.02 19.42 17.60
CA LEU A 9 41.94 18.20 16.80
C LEU A 9 41.75 16.95 17.68
N VAL A 10 42.51 16.84 18.78
CA VAL A 10 42.39 15.73 19.73
C VAL A 10 41.03 15.74 20.43
N VAL A 11 40.51 16.92 20.83
CA VAL A 11 39.17 17.05 21.41
C VAL A 11 38.08 16.70 20.38
N SER A 12 38.27 17.09 19.12
CA SER A 12 37.33 16.74 18.03
C SER A 12 37.32 15.24 17.74
N ILE A 13 38.50 14.59 17.73
CA ILE A 13 38.63 13.13 17.57
C ILE A 13 38.02 12.40 18.76
N LEU A 14 38.23 12.88 20.00
CA LEU A 14 37.60 12.31 21.18
C LEU A 14 36.07 12.45 21.14
N LEU A 15 35.53 13.58 20.67
CA LEU A 15 34.08 13.76 20.50
C LEU A 15 33.49 12.80 19.45
N THR A 16 34.22 12.47 18.39
CA THR A 16 33.74 11.53 17.36
C THR A 16 33.74 10.06 17.81
N LEU A 17 34.50 9.70 18.85
CA LEU A 17 34.58 8.32 19.36
C LEU A 17 33.38 7.90 20.24
N PHE A 18 32.51 8.84 20.65
CA PHE A 18 31.34 8.55 21.50
C PHE A 18 30.04 8.26 20.72
N ILE A 19 30.08 8.16 19.38
CA ILE A 19 28.85 8.20 18.56
C ILE A 19 28.17 6.82 18.35
N SER A 20 28.76 5.67 18.72
CA SER A 20 28.19 4.37 18.28
C SER A 20 28.04 3.28 19.34
N CYS A 21 27.34 3.58 20.44
CA CYS A 21 26.97 2.53 21.41
C CYS A 21 25.52 2.66 21.86
N SER A 22 24.59 2.35 20.95
CA SER A 22 23.19 2.16 21.32
C SER A 22 23.07 1.02 22.36
N PRO A 23 22.29 1.19 23.44
CA PRO A 23 21.98 0.11 24.39
C PRO A 23 20.94 -0.87 23.83
N THR A 24 20.34 -0.57 22.69
CA THR A 24 19.31 -1.36 22.02
C THR A 24 19.75 -1.86 20.65
N ASN A 25 19.07 -2.88 20.16
CA ASN A 25 19.17 -3.37 18.79
C ASN A 25 17.76 -3.46 18.18
N GLY A 26 17.67 -3.25 16.87
CA GLY A 26 16.40 -3.36 16.15
C GLY A 26 16.09 -4.79 15.74
N LEU A 27 14.80 -5.14 15.71
CA LEU A 27 14.28 -6.36 15.12
C LEU A 27 13.07 -6.00 14.25
N THR A 28 12.83 -6.79 13.21
CA THR A 28 11.64 -6.64 12.38
C THR A 28 10.74 -7.85 12.50
N LEU A 29 9.46 -7.65 12.79
CA LEU A 29 8.47 -8.72 12.83
C LEU A 29 7.28 -8.42 11.90
N PRO A 30 6.67 -9.44 11.30
CA PRO A 30 5.43 -9.28 10.56
C PRO A 30 4.24 -9.06 11.52
N VAL A 31 3.33 -8.18 11.12
CA VAL A 31 2.09 -7.85 11.85
C VAL A 31 0.96 -7.81 10.86
N THR A 32 -0.16 -8.45 11.19
CA THR A 32 -1.41 -8.28 10.45
C THR A 32 -2.13 -7.07 11.03
N GLU A 33 -2.52 -6.16 10.15
CA GLU A 33 -3.35 -5.00 10.44
C GLU A 33 -4.76 -5.24 9.86
N PRO A 34 -5.84 -4.74 10.52
CA PRO A 34 -7.20 -4.85 10.01
C PRO A 34 -7.39 -4.10 8.70
N ALA A 35 -8.48 -4.43 8.00
CA ALA A 35 -8.85 -3.71 6.79
C ALA A 35 -9.09 -2.23 7.09
N PRO A 36 -8.56 -1.28 6.27
CA PRO A 36 -8.88 0.13 6.40
C PRO A 36 -10.39 0.45 6.35
N VAL A 37 -11.14 -0.28 5.51
CA VAL A 37 -12.59 -0.22 5.40
C VAL A 37 -13.22 -1.40 6.15
N LEU A 38 -14.08 -1.08 7.12
CA LEU A 38 -14.80 -2.08 7.91
C LEU A 38 -16.12 -2.45 7.22
N LEU A 39 -16.21 -3.69 6.76
CA LEU A 39 -17.46 -4.27 6.24
C LEU A 39 -18.27 -4.91 7.37
N ASN A 40 -19.58 -5.08 7.16
CA ASN A 40 -20.39 -5.88 8.06
C ASN A 40 -19.81 -7.31 8.20
N LYS A 41 -19.93 -7.89 9.39
CA LYS A 41 -19.43 -9.24 9.67
C LYS A 41 -20.05 -10.31 8.78
N GLN A 42 -21.33 -10.16 8.45
CA GLN A 42 -22.11 -11.10 7.65
C GLN A 42 -21.82 -10.96 6.15
N THR A 43 -21.12 -9.91 5.72
CA THR A 43 -20.80 -9.65 4.31
C THR A 43 -19.75 -10.64 3.81
N SER A 44 -20.18 -11.58 2.96
CA SER A 44 -19.34 -12.65 2.40
C SER A 44 -19.60 -12.90 0.91
N LYS A 45 -20.77 -12.51 0.40
CA LYS A 45 -21.16 -12.63 -1.01
C LYS A 45 -21.22 -11.23 -1.64
N ILE A 46 -20.28 -10.96 -2.55
CA ILE A 46 -20.09 -9.64 -3.13
C ILE A 46 -20.57 -9.64 -4.58
N GLY A 47 -21.35 -8.63 -4.96
CA GLY A 47 -21.59 -8.30 -6.37
C GLY A 47 -20.67 -7.19 -6.83
N ILE A 48 -20.04 -7.30 -7.99
CA ILE A 48 -19.33 -6.18 -8.62
C ILE A 48 -20.12 -5.68 -9.82
N VAL A 49 -20.38 -4.38 -9.85
CA VAL A 49 -21.15 -3.68 -10.89
C VAL A 49 -20.23 -2.69 -11.61
N ASN A 50 -20.20 -2.76 -12.94
CA ASN A 50 -19.53 -1.76 -13.77
C ASN A 50 -20.52 -0.68 -14.23
N ARG A 51 -20.43 0.52 -13.64
CA ARG A 51 -21.19 1.72 -14.08
C ARG A 51 -20.30 2.79 -14.70
N SER A 52 -19.07 2.43 -15.06
CA SER A 52 -18.09 3.39 -15.59
C SER A 52 -18.30 3.78 -17.04
N LEU A 53 -18.95 2.93 -17.84
CA LEU A 53 -19.04 3.11 -19.28
C LEU A 53 -20.03 4.25 -19.64
N PRO A 54 -19.58 5.29 -20.37
CA PRO A 54 -20.43 6.42 -20.74
C PRO A 54 -21.32 6.13 -21.97
N ASP A 55 -22.47 6.78 -22.05
CA ASP A 55 -23.45 6.61 -23.15
C ASP A 55 -23.20 7.46 -24.41
N LYS A 56 -22.32 8.49 -24.39
CA LYS A 56 -22.23 9.47 -25.50
C LYS A 56 -20.83 9.85 -25.97
N LYS A 57 -20.79 10.22 -27.26
CA LYS A 57 -19.60 10.58 -28.07
C LYS A 57 -19.29 12.08 -27.97
N TYR A 58 -18.01 12.43 -27.84
CA TYR A 58 -17.48 13.77 -28.11
C TYR A 58 -16.91 13.85 -29.53
N GLU A 59 -17.03 15.03 -30.14
CA GLU A 59 -16.35 15.38 -31.39
C GLU A 59 -15.02 16.05 -31.09
N VAL A 60 -13.99 15.67 -31.86
CA VAL A 60 -12.60 16.11 -31.69
C VAL A 60 -12.13 16.75 -33.00
N PHE A 61 -11.25 17.75 -32.93
CA PHE A 61 -10.88 18.60 -34.07
C PHE A 61 -9.59 18.16 -34.80
N ASP A 62 -8.59 17.57 -34.11
CA ASP A 62 -7.29 17.14 -34.70
C ASP A 62 -7.25 15.63 -35.03
N ALA A 63 -6.52 15.22 -36.07
CA ALA A 63 -6.35 13.84 -36.50
C ALA A 63 -5.64 12.95 -35.47
N VAL A 64 -4.60 13.45 -34.78
CA VAL A 64 -3.91 12.67 -33.74
C VAL A 64 -4.76 12.57 -32.48
N ASP A 65 -5.39 13.68 -32.06
CA ASP A 65 -6.31 13.67 -30.92
C ASP A 65 -7.55 12.80 -31.18
N LYS A 66 -8.02 12.71 -32.44
CA LYS A 66 -9.07 11.75 -32.84
C LYS A 66 -8.63 10.30 -32.64
N ILE A 67 -7.39 9.95 -33.00
CA ILE A 67 -6.84 8.60 -32.78
C ILE A 67 -6.74 8.32 -31.28
N LEU A 68 -6.16 9.25 -30.50
CA LEU A 68 -6.02 9.12 -29.05
C LEU A 68 -7.38 8.98 -28.35
N SER A 69 -8.38 9.76 -28.77
CA SER A 69 -9.74 9.73 -28.21
C SER A 69 -10.50 8.46 -28.60
N ALA A 70 -10.31 7.96 -29.83
CA ALA A 70 -10.91 6.69 -30.27
C ALA A 70 -10.28 5.51 -29.52
N GLU A 71 -8.96 5.50 -29.36
CA GLU A 71 -8.23 4.51 -28.57
C GLU A 71 -8.64 4.59 -27.09
N GLY A 72 -8.75 5.81 -26.54
CA GLY A 72 -9.16 6.10 -25.16
C GLY A 72 -10.45 5.37 -24.78
N LYS A 73 -11.51 5.45 -25.59
CA LYS A 73 -12.77 4.73 -25.30
C LYS A 73 -12.61 3.21 -25.18
N ASN A 74 -11.76 2.62 -26.02
CA ASN A 74 -11.48 1.20 -25.95
C ASN A 74 -10.62 0.87 -24.71
N LEU A 75 -9.71 1.78 -24.34
CA LEU A 75 -8.89 1.69 -23.13
C LEU A 75 -9.73 1.85 -21.87
N ASP A 76 -10.72 2.74 -21.84
CA ASP A 76 -11.65 2.91 -20.70
C ASP A 76 -12.42 1.62 -20.48
N LYS A 77 -12.99 1.06 -21.58
CA LYS A 77 -13.72 -0.20 -21.53
C LYS A 77 -12.82 -1.34 -21.05
N LEU A 78 -11.69 -1.56 -21.70
CA LEU A 78 -10.79 -2.68 -21.38
C LEU A 78 -10.14 -2.51 -20.00
N GLY A 79 -9.77 -1.28 -19.64
CA GLY A 79 -9.23 -0.93 -18.34
C GLY A 79 -10.24 -1.15 -17.22
N SER A 80 -11.49 -0.72 -17.39
CA SER A 80 -12.56 -0.95 -16.41
C SER A 80 -12.77 -2.44 -16.13
N TYR A 81 -12.83 -3.29 -17.17
CA TYR A 81 -12.93 -4.73 -17.00
C TYR A 81 -11.68 -5.33 -16.37
N THR A 82 -10.49 -4.87 -16.76
CA THR A 82 -9.22 -5.34 -16.18
C THR A 82 -9.15 -5.03 -14.68
N ALA A 83 -9.59 -3.84 -14.27
CA ALA A 83 -9.64 -3.44 -12.86
C ALA A 83 -10.65 -4.29 -12.07
N ILE A 84 -11.84 -4.52 -12.62
CA ILE A 84 -12.88 -5.38 -12.02
C ILE A 84 -12.41 -6.83 -11.86
N GLU A 85 -11.80 -7.41 -12.91
CA GLU A 85 -11.31 -8.79 -12.86
C GLU A 85 -10.18 -8.95 -11.84
N ASN A 86 -9.27 -7.98 -11.73
CA ASN A 86 -8.22 -8.04 -10.72
C ASN A 86 -8.77 -7.81 -9.30
N LEU A 87 -9.73 -6.90 -9.11
CA LEU A 87 -10.43 -6.76 -7.84
C LEU A 87 -11.09 -8.08 -7.42
N LYS A 88 -11.84 -8.72 -8.32
CA LYS A 88 -12.46 -10.03 -8.10
C LYS A 88 -11.43 -11.09 -7.72
N SER A 89 -10.32 -11.17 -8.46
CA SER A 89 -9.24 -12.12 -8.21
C SER A 89 -8.62 -11.94 -6.82
N GLU A 90 -8.35 -10.69 -6.41
CA GLU A 90 -7.82 -10.40 -5.07
C GLU A 90 -8.83 -10.70 -3.96
N LEU A 91 -10.11 -10.35 -4.15
CA LEU A 91 -11.17 -10.64 -3.18
C LEU A 91 -11.34 -12.14 -2.92
N LEU A 92 -11.26 -12.96 -3.96
CA LEU A 92 -11.39 -14.41 -3.85
C LEU A 92 -10.20 -15.09 -3.14
N LYS A 93 -9.09 -14.38 -2.91
CA LYS A 93 -7.99 -14.87 -2.07
C LYS A 93 -8.30 -14.75 -0.58
N ASN A 94 -9.32 -13.97 -0.21
CA ASN A 94 -9.75 -13.81 1.17
C ASN A 94 -10.72 -14.93 1.55
N ASN A 95 -10.34 -15.75 2.53
CA ASN A 95 -11.14 -16.88 3.02
C ASN A 95 -12.53 -16.47 3.54
N LYS A 96 -12.75 -15.19 3.89
CA LYS A 96 -14.07 -14.68 4.29
C LYS A 96 -15.04 -14.57 3.11
N ILE A 97 -14.52 -14.28 1.92
CA ILE A 97 -15.35 -14.02 0.75
C ILE A 97 -15.75 -15.35 0.12
N GLN A 98 -17.02 -15.71 0.28
CA GLN A 98 -17.58 -16.96 -0.23
C GLN A 98 -17.73 -16.93 -1.75
N SER A 99 -18.17 -15.80 -2.31
CA SER A 99 -18.41 -15.66 -3.74
C SER A 99 -18.33 -14.21 -4.19
N VAL A 100 -17.81 -14.01 -5.40
CA VAL A 100 -17.83 -12.71 -6.08
C VAL A 100 -18.51 -12.87 -7.44
N THR A 101 -19.66 -12.23 -7.59
CA THR A 101 -20.50 -12.28 -8.80
C THR A 101 -20.35 -10.99 -9.57
N LEU A 102 -20.05 -11.07 -10.86
CA LEU A 102 -20.12 -9.90 -11.74
C LEU A 102 -21.57 -9.71 -12.17
N ILE A 103 -22.12 -8.53 -11.92
CA ILE A 103 -23.49 -8.19 -12.28
C ILE A 103 -23.44 -7.39 -13.59
N ASP A 104 -24.01 -7.97 -14.63
CA ASP A 104 -24.14 -7.29 -15.92
C ASP A 104 -25.18 -6.17 -15.83
N THR A 105 -24.67 -4.94 -15.93
CA THR A 105 -25.38 -3.69 -16.27
C THR A 105 -26.64 -3.35 -15.47
N LEU A 106 -26.46 -2.48 -14.49
CA LEU A 106 -27.50 -1.55 -14.03
C LEU A 106 -27.19 -0.21 -14.66
N GLU A 107 -28.04 0.26 -15.56
CA GLU A 107 -28.10 1.61 -16.13
C GLU A 107 -26.74 2.31 -16.35
N SER A 108 -26.32 2.35 -17.61
CA SER A 108 -25.16 3.14 -18.05
C SER A 108 -25.25 4.60 -17.59
N LYS A 109 -24.08 5.21 -17.41
CA LYS A 109 -23.93 6.53 -16.80
C LYS A 109 -24.63 7.61 -17.62
N LYS A 110 -25.73 8.15 -17.08
CA LYS A 110 -26.33 9.42 -17.52
C LYS A 110 -25.45 10.60 -17.07
N TYR A 111 -24.44 10.90 -17.87
CA TYR A 111 -23.61 12.13 -17.84
C TYR A 111 -22.52 12.25 -16.75
N GLY A 112 -21.49 13.05 -17.08
CA GLY A 112 -20.35 13.42 -16.23
C GLY A 112 -19.08 12.60 -16.53
N ILE A 113 -18.17 13.12 -17.37
CA ILE A 113 -16.79 12.57 -17.44
C ILE A 113 -16.17 12.78 -16.05
N ASP A 114 -15.48 11.78 -15.50
CA ASP A 114 -14.74 11.87 -14.22
C ASP A 114 -15.51 12.15 -12.92
N GLN A 115 -16.82 11.93 -12.88
CA GLN A 115 -17.60 12.10 -11.65
C GLN A 115 -18.20 10.77 -11.18
N PHE A 116 -18.44 10.66 -9.88
CA PHE A 116 -19.23 9.54 -9.36
C PHE A 116 -20.62 9.56 -9.99
N THR A 117 -21.10 8.38 -10.37
CA THR A 117 -22.50 8.12 -10.69
C THR A 117 -23.37 8.46 -9.48
N SER A 118 -24.62 8.84 -9.76
CA SER A 118 -25.62 8.98 -8.70
C SER A 118 -25.70 7.69 -7.90
N GLU A 119 -25.79 7.86 -6.58
CA GLU A 119 -25.94 6.75 -5.65
C GLU A 119 -27.17 5.91 -6.01
N LEU A 120 -27.05 4.60 -5.88
CA LEU A 120 -28.20 3.71 -5.99
C LEU A 120 -29.11 3.92 -4.78
N SER A 121 -30.42 4.00 -5.01
CA SER A 121 -31.36 3.97 -3.89
C SER A 121 -31.28 2.62 -3.16
N TRP A 122 -31.60 2.61 -1.86
CA TRP A 122 -31.55 1.38 -1.07
C TRP A 122 -32.53 0.32 -1.56
N GLU A 123 -33.65 0.72 -2.17
CA GLU A 123 -34.58 -0.19 -2.83
C GLU A 123 -33.90 -0.91 -3.98
N LYS A 124 -33.12 -0.18 -4.80
CA LYS A 124 -32.41 -0.75 -5.93
C LYS A 124 -31.26 -1.65 -5.49
N VAL A 125 -30.46 -1.22 -4.52
CA VAL A 125 -29.41 -2.06 -3.90
C VAL A 125 -30.01 -3.38 -3.39
N ASN A 126 -31.13 -3.30 -2.67
CA ASN A 126 -31.80 -4.46 -2.11
C ASN A 126 -32.39 -5.38 -3.19
N GLU A 127 -32.94 -4.83 -4.28
CA GLU A 127 -33.41 -5.60 -5.44
C GLU A 127 -32.27 -6.43 -6.05
N ILE A 128 -31.13 -5.78 -6.31
CA ILE A 128 -29.94 -6.43 -6.90
C ILE A 128 -29.40 -7.52 -5.97
N CYS A 129 -29.26 -7.20 -4.68
CA CYS A 129 -28.77 -8.13 -3.68
C CYS A 129 -29.69 -9.36 -3.54
N LYS A 130 -31.01 -9.16 -3.53
CA LYS A 130 -31.96 -10.29 -3.47
C LYS A 130 -31.93 -11.14 -4.73
N ALA A 131 -31.90 -10.53 -5.91
CA ALA A 131 -31.90 -11.24 -7.18
C ALA A 131 -30.64 -12.11 -7.37
N ASN A 132 -29.50 -11.67 -6.82
CA ASN A 132 -28.21 -12.33 -6.99
C ASN A 132 -27.68 -13.02 -5.73
N ASN A 133 -28.45 -13.05 -4.64
CA ASN A 133 -28.06 -13.59 -3.32
C ASN A 133 -26.74 -12.97 -2.80
N LEU A 134 -26.71 -11.65 -2.68
CA LEU A 134 -25.53 -10.87 -2.29
C LEU A 134 -25.75 -10.09 -1.00
N ASP A 135 -24.66 -9.84 -0.28
CA ASP A 135 -24.63 -9.06 0.95
C ASP A 135 -24.16 -7.61 0.71
N ALA A 136 -23.33 -7.41 -0.31
CA ALA A 136 -22.81 -6.09 -0.66
C ALA A 136 -22.63 -5.92 -2.19
N ILE A 137 -22.64 -4.66 -2.63
CA ILE A 137 -22.40 -4.27 -4.03
C ILE A 137 -21.18 -3.36 -4.09
N TYR A 138 -20.22 -3.72 -4.92
CA TYR A 138 -19.03 -2.97 -5.21
C TYR A 138 -19.19 -2.35 -6.59
N GLU A 139 -19.28 -1.04 -6.62
CA GLU A 139 -19.54 -0.27 -7.83
C GLU A 139 -18.25 0.36 -8.34
N LEU A 140 -17.85 0.03 -9.58
CA LEU A 140 -16.95 0.89 -10.35
C LEU A 140 -17.77 2.01 -10.97
N SER A 141 -17.73 3.20 -10.36
CA SER A 141 -18.56 4.36 -10.73
C SER A 141 -18.03 5.08 -11.97
N TYR A 142 -16.70 5.13 -12.13
CA TYR A 142 -16.05 5.64 -13.33
C TYR A 142 -14.65 5.04 -13.50
N PHE A 143 -14.22 4.96 -14.76
CA PHE A 143 -12.88 4.60 -15.19
C PHE A 143 -12.64 5.35 -16.49
N ASP A 144 -11.75 6.34 -16.46
CA ASP A 144 -11.54 7.29 -17.56
C ASP A 144 -10.05 7.44 -17.84
N THR A 145 -9.70 7.45 -19.13
CA THR A 145 -8.35 7.68 -19.61
C THR A 145 -8.28 8.94 -20.46
N ASP A 146 -7.67 9.99 -19.90
CA ASP A 146 -7.40 11.24 -20.60
C ASP A 146 -5.94 11.26 -21.05
N SER A 147 -5.72 11.38 -22.36
CA SER A 147 -4.38 11.41 -22.95
C SER A 147 -4.08 12.71 -23.62
N LYS A 148 -2.91 13.25 -23.28
CA LYS A 148 -2.35 14.45 -23.89
C LYS A 148 -1.03 14.11 -24.54
N ILE A 149 -0.84 14.63 -25.75
CA ILE A 149 0.40 14.49 -26.48
C ILE A 149 1.14 15.82 -26.51
N SER A 150 2.45 15.76 -26.34
CA SER A 150 3.35 16.90 -26.51
C SER A 150 4.48 16.50 -27.44
N TYR A 151 4.95 17.46 -28.23
CA TYR A 151 5.99 17.25 -29.23
C TYR A 151 7.16 18.19 -28.96
N ARG A 152 8.37 17.67 -29.13
CA ARG A 152 9.58 18.49 -29.19
C ARG A 152 10.54 17.97 -30.23
N THR A 153 11.40 18.87 -30.69
CA THR A 153 12.46 18.56 -31.63
C THR A 153 13.76 18.34 -30.87
N ILE A 154 14.46 17.26 -31.16
CA ILE A 154 15.75 16.91 -30.56
C ILE A 154 16.82 16.79 -31.65
N LYS A 155 18.06 17.17 -31.32
CA LYS A 155 19.22 16.90 -32.17
C LYS A 155 19.68 15.48 -31.90
N SER A 156 19.81 14.68 -32.95
CA SER A 156 20.23 13.29 -32.90
C SER A 156 21.28 13.02 -33.97
N GLU A 157 21.86 11.84 -33.97
CA GLU A 157 22.89 11.42 -34.91
C GLU A 157 22.42 10.17 -35.66
N ALA A 158 22.49 10.19 -36.99
CA ALA A 158 22.15 9.05 -37.83
C ALA A 158 23.31 8.69 -38.76
N LYS A 159 23.48 7.40 -39.04
CA LYS A 159 24.43 6.94 -40.05
C LYS A 159 23.81 7.07 -41.44
N ASN A 160 24.52 7.71 -42.37
CA ASN A 160 24.13 7.71 -43.77
C ASN A 160 24.48 6.37 -44.45
N ALA A 161 24.11 6.22 -45.74
CA ALA A 161 24.37 5.00 -46.53
C ALA A 161 25.87 4.64 -46.66
N PHE A 162 26.77 5.57 -46.35
CA PHE A 162 28.23 5.39 -46.38
C PHE A 162 28.83 5.16 -44.98
N GLY A 163 27.99 5.03 -43.94
CA GLY A 163 28.42 4.77 -42.56
C GLY A 163 28.91 6.00 -41.79
N LEU A 164 28.83 7.21 -42.39
CA LEU A 164 29.21 8.47 -41.74
C LEU A 164 28.08 8.95 -40.83
N THR A 165 28.43 9.39 -39.63
CA THR A 165 27.50 9.99 -38.67
C THR A 165 27.20 11.43 -39.05
N ILE A 166 25.92 11.74 -39.26
CA ILE A 166 25.44 13.09 -39.58
C ILE A 166 24.45 13.57 -38.51
N PRO A 167 24.46 14.86 -38.14
CA PRO A 167 23.45 15.42 -37.26
C PRO A 167 22.10 15.43 -37.98
N VAL A 168 21.09 14.86 -37.34
CA VAL A 168 19.72 14.84 -37.82
C VAL A 168 18.79 15.48 -36.81
N ILE A 169 17.72 16.07 -37.33
CA ILE A 169 16.62 16.54 -36.51
C ILE A 169 15.65 15.38 -36.34
N GLU A 170 15.39 15.00 -35.10
CA GLU A 170 14.43 13.96 -34.74
C GLU A 170 13.29 14.59 -33.94
N HIS A 171 12.08 14.06 -34.11
CA HIS A 171 10.92 14.46 -33.35
C HIS A 171 10.72 13.48 -32.20
N GLU A 172 10.49 13.99 -31.00
CA GLU A 172 10.09 13.22 -29.83
C GLU A 172 8.64 13.55 -29.48
N ALA A 173 7.81 12.51 -29.39
CA ALA A 173 6.43 12.57 -28.94
C ALA A 173 6.36 12.02 -27.52
N THR A 174 5.80 12.79 -26.61
CA THR A 174 5.54 12.38 -25.23
C THR A 174 4.02 12.31 -25.04
N VAL A 175 3.52 11.11 -24.79
CA VAL A 175 2.11 10.86 -24.46
C VAL A 175 1.99 10.67 -22.96
N THR A 176 1.27 11.58 -22.32
CA THR A 176 0.90 11.48 -20.91
C THR A 176 -0.55 11.03 -20.84
N THR A 177 -0.80 9.91 -20.17
CA THR A 177 -2.17 9.39 -19.94
C THR A 177 -2.48 9.44 -18.46
N LEU A 178 -3.53 10.16 -18.11
CA LEU A 178 -4.12 10.21 -16.78
C LEU A 178 -5.26 9.20 -16.72
N ILE A 179 -5.16 8.25 -15.81
CA ILE A 179 -6.14 7.19 -15.57
C ILE A 179 -6.83 7.51 -14.25
N LYS A 180 -8.13 7.77 -14.31
CA LYS A 180 -8.97 8.10 -13.15
C LYS A 180 -9.94 6.97 -12.89
N SER A 181 -10.12 6.60 -11.63
CA SER A 181 -11.15 5.63 -11.24
C SER A 181 -11.84 6.01 -9.94
N GLY A 182 -13.08 5.58 -9.80
CA GLY A 182 -13.89 5.78 -8.61
C GLY A 182 -14.65 4.52 -8.23
N TRP A 183 -14.50 4.07 -7.00
CA TRP A 183 -15.16 2.91 -6.43
C TRP A 183 -16.08 3.30 -5.28
N ARG A 184 -17.14 2.53 -5.10
CA ARG A 184 -18.09 2.71 -4.00
C ARG A 184 -18.58 1.34 -3.51
N ILE A 185 -18.77 1.20 -2.19
CA ILE A 185 -19.32 -0.03 -1.60
C ILE A 185 -20.65 0.28 -0.91
N TYR A 186 -21.69 -0.47 -1.30
CA TYR A 186 -22.97 -0.51 -0.61
C TYR A 186 -23.05 -1.78 0.23
N ASP A 187 -23.16 -1.65 1.54
CA ASP A 187 -23.46 -2.76 2.43
C ASP A 187 -24.98 -2.90 2.59
N ASN A 188 -25.54 -4.02 2.16
CA ASN A 188 -26.99 -4.23 2.17
C ASN A 188 -27.51 -4.67 3.55
N ASN A 189 -26.63 -5.09 4.47
CA ASN A 189 -26.99 -5.45 5.84
C ASN A 189 -27.18 -4.18 6.67
N ASP A 190 -26.20 -3.28 6.62
CA ASP A 190 -26.22 -2.03 7.40
C ASP A 190 -26.98 -0.90 6.71
N LYS A 191 -27.33 -1.06 5.42
CA LYS A 191 -27.90 0.00 4.57
C LYS A 191 -27.03 1.26 4.63
N ALA A 192 -25.72 1.06 4.45
CA ALA A 192 -24.73 2.13 4.50
C ALA A 192 -23.76 2.06 3.32
N ILE A 193 -23.35 3.23 2.83
CA ILE A 193 -22.21 3.36 1.93
C ILE A 193 -20.97 3.33 2.82
N VAL A 194 -20.26 2.22 2.82
CA VAL A 194 -19.12 1.98 3.73
C VAL A 194 -17.80 2.49 3.17
N ASP A 195 -17.75 2.78 1.86
CA ASP A 195 -16.58 3.37 1.22
C ASP A 195 -16.92 4.13 -0.06
N VAL A 196 -16.16 5.20 -0.31
CA VAL A 196 -16.13 6.00 -1.54
C VAL A 196 -14.67 6.35 -1.81
N TYR A 197 -14.07 5.68 -2.79
CA TYR A 197 -12.64 5.75 -3.06
C TYR A 197 -12.36 6.26 -4.46
N TYR A 198 -11.46 7.24 -4.58
CA TYR A 198 -11.00 7.77 -5.86
C TYR A 198 -9.50 7.57 -6.01
N SER A 199 -9.05 7.30 -7.24
CA SER A 199 -7.63 7.23 -7.55
C SER A 199 -7.30 7.86 -8.90
N ASN A 200 -6.12 8.47 -8.97
CA ASN A 200 -5.56 9.09 -10.16
C ASN A 200 -4.15 8.51 -10.38
N ASN A 201 -3.91 7.94 -11.55
CA ASN A 201 -2.62 7.36 -11.92
C ASN A 201 -2.15 7.99 -13.23
N THR A 202 -0.87 8.31 -13.34
CA THR A 202 -0.31 8.92 -14.56
C THR A 202 0.74 8.01 -15.14
N ILE A 203 0.64 7.75 -16.44
CA ILE A 203 1.71 7.12 -17.22
C ILE A 203 2.25 8.12 -18.23
N GLN A 204 3.55 8.05 -18.50
CA GLN A 204 4.21 8.85 -19.49
C GLN A 204 5.03 7.94 -20.39
N LEU A 205 4.75 7.99 -21.69
CA LEU A 205 5.43 7.21 -22.71
C LEU A 205 6.01 8.13 -23.76
N ASN A 206 7.20 7.78 -24.24
CA ASN A 206 7.92 8.58 -25.21
C ASN A 206 8.18 7.75 -26.47
N GLY A 207 8.07 8.39 -27.62
CA GLY A 207 8.36 7.83 -28.93
C GLY A 207 9.21 8.82 -29.73
N ARG A 208 10.02 8.32 -30.63
CA ARG A 208 10.87 9.14 -31.50
C ARG A 208 10.67 8.76 -32.97
N GLY A 209 10.85 9.73 -33.85
CA GLY A 209 10.70 9.51 -35.27
C GLY A 209 11.07 10.71 -36.13
N ILE A 210 11.09 10.48 -37.44
CA ILE A 210 11.47 11.48 -38.44
C ILE A 210 10.45 12.62 -38.60
N ASN A 211 9.25 12.47 -38.05
CA ASN A 211 8.20 13.48 -37.99
C ASN A 211 7.26 13.19 -36.78
N PRO A 212 6.39 14.14 -36.38
CA PRO A 212 5.49 13.95 -35.24
C PRO A 212 4.60 12.71 -35.29
N LEU A 213 4.07 12.37 -36.47
CA LEU A 213 3.21 11.18 -36.64
C LEU A 213 4.01 9.88 -36.45
N LYS A 214 5.21 9.80 -37.03
CA LYS A 214 6.10 8.65 -36.85
C LYS A 214 6.65 8.55 -35.43
N ALA A 215 6.88 9.67 -34.75
CA ALA A 215 7.22 9.67 -33.34
C ALA A 215 6.06 9.18 -32.46
N PHE A 216 4.82 9.48 -32.82
CA PHE A 216 3.64 8.94 -32.14
C PHE A 216 3.45 7.44 -32.39
N GLU A 217 3.58 6.97 -33.64
CA GLU A 217 3.48 5.54 -33.99
C GLU A 217 4.51 4.66 -33.23
N THR A 218 5.63 5.24 -32.79
CA THR A 218 6.64 4.51 -31.99
C THR A 218 6.36 4.50 -30.49
N VAL A 219 5.34 5.23 -30.01
CA VAL A 219 4.79 5.10 -28.65
C VAL A 219 4.03 3.77 -28.53
N LYS A 220 4.78 2.66 -28.63
CA LYS A 220 4.26 1.31 -28.47
C LYS A 220 3.90 1.06 -27.00
N SER A 221 3.05 0.07 -26.77
CA SER A 221 2.70 -0.43 -25.42
C SER A 221 1.91 0.52 -24.53
N ARG A 222 1.31 1.62 -25.07
CA ARG A 222 0.36 2.45 -24.32
C ARG A 222 -0.78 1.63 -23.75
N LYS A 223 -1.43 0.81 -24.58
CA LYS A 223 -2.47 -0.12 -24.16
C LYS A 223 -1.98 -0.97 -22.98
N ASP A 224 -0.86 -1.67 -23.14
CA ASP A 224 -0.35 -2.58 -22.11
C ASP A 224 -0.02 -1.84 -20.81
N ALA A 225 0.53 -0.62 -20.88
CA ALA A 225 0.81 0.21 -19.72
C ALA A 225 -0.49 0.63 -19.00
N VAL A 226 -1.52 1.05 -19.73
CA VAL A 226 -2.83 1.37 -19.15
C VAL A 226 -3.45 0.13 -18.48
N LEU A 227 -3.37 -1.05 -19.11
CA LEU A 227 -3.91 -2.29 -18.53
C LEU A 227 -3.13 -2.75 -17.31
N SER A 228 -1.81 -2.55 -17.28
CA SER A 228 -1.00 -2.80 -16.08
C SER A 228 -1.46 -1.93 -14.91
N VAL A 229 -1.65 -0.63 -15.14
CA VAL A 229 -2.16 0.28 -14.12
C VAL A 229 -3.60 -0.07 -13.72
N ALA A 230 -4.45 -0.46 -14.68
CA ALA A 230 -5.81 -0.90 -14.38
C ALA A 230 -5.84 -2.13 -13.47
N LYS A 231 -4.92 -3.08 -13.70
CA LYS A 231 -4.71 -4.23 -12.81
C LYS A 231 -4.34 -3.79 -11.40
N ASP A 232 -3.40 -2.85 -11.29
CA ASP A 232 -2.96 -2.32 -9.99
C ASP A 232 -4.10 -1.56 -9.28
N ILE A 233 -4.94 -0.81 -10.01
CA ILE A 233 -6.13 -0.14 -9.45
C ILE A 233 -7.05 -1.15 -8.77
N GLY A 234 -7.37 -2.26 -9.44
CA GLY A 234 -8.23 -3.31 -8.88
C GLY A 234 -7.60 -3.97 -7.65
N ALA A 235 -6.30 -4.28 -7.70
CA ALA A 235 -5.60 -4.92 -6.60
C ALA A 235 -5.43 -4.00 -5.38
N ASN A 236 -5.07 -2.73 -5.62
CA ASN A 236 -4.95 -1.73 -4.57
C ASN A 236 -6.30 -1.48 -3.90
N TYR A 237 -7.39 -1.46 -4.66
CA TYR A 237 -8.72 -1.30 -4.07
C TYR A 237 -9.10 -2.49 -3.18
N ALA A 238 -8.81 -3.71 -3.63
CA ALA A 238 -8.99 -4.90 -2.80
C ALA A 238 -8.18 -4.82 -1.49
N SER A 239 -6.98 -4.21 -1.51
CA SER A 239 -6.17 -4.06 -0.29
C SER A 239 -6.79 -3.13 0.76
N GLN A 240 -7.68 -2.20 0.38
CA GLN A 240 -8.36 -1.30 1.33
C GLN A 240 -9.41 -2.00 2.21
N ILE A 241 -9.85 -3.18 1.79
CA ILE A 241 -10.99 -3.90 2.36
C ILE A 241 -10.56 -5.30 2.85
N MET A 242 -9.25 -5.55 2.90
CA MET A 242 -8.65 -6.79 3.38
C MET A 242 -7.60 -6.49 4.46
N PRO A 243 -7.49 -7.37 5.48
CA PRO A 243 -6.34 -7.35 6.38
C PRO A 243 -5.02 -7.45 5.61
N TYR A 244 -4.03 -6.68 6.03
CA TYR A 244 -2.74 -6.60 5.34
C TYR A 244 -1.58 -6.85 6.31
N ARG A 245 -0.50 -7.45 5.79
CA ARG A 245 0.70 -7.74 6.57
C ARG A 245 1.74 -6.65 6.37
N ILE A 246 2.13 -5.99 7.46
CA ILE A 246 3.23 -5.03 7.49
C ILE A 246 4.41 -5.56 8.29
N ARG A 247 5.60 -5.06 7.96
CA ARG A 247 6.81 -5.27 8.73
C ARG A 247 7.00 -4.08 9.66
N VAL A 248 7.07 -4.33 10.95
CA VAL A 248 7.28 -3.28 11.96
C VAL A 248 8.62 -3.46 12.64
N ASN A 249 9.25 -2.36 13.02
CA ASN A 249 10.49 -2.38 13.80
C ASN A 249 10.18 -2.34 15.30
N ARG A 250 10.97 -3.09 16.09
CA ARG A 250 10.99 -3.01 17.55
C ARG A 250 12.43 -2.94 18.02
N ASP A 251 12.68 -2.09 18.99
CA ASP A 251 13.97 -2.06 19.68
C ASP A 251 13.89 -2.95 20.92
N TYR A 252 14.94 -3.72 21.18
CA TYR A 252 15.13 -4.50 22.39
C TYR A 252 16.51 -4.21 22.99
N TYR A 253 16.63 -4.29 24.32
CA TYR A 253 17.90 -4.04 25.00
C TYR A 253 18.90 -5.16 24.78
N VAL A 254 20.15 -4.78 24.57
CA VAL A 254 21.26 -5.73 24.31
C VAL A 254 22.48 -5.49 25.18
N LYS A 255 22.40 -4.54 26.13
CA LYS A 255 23.51 -4.18 27.03
C LYS A 255 23.07 -4.16 28.49
N GLY A 256 23.99 -4.56 29.36
CA GLY A 256 23.83 -4.46 30.81
C GLY A 256 24.63 -5.53 31.55
N THR A 257 24.52 -6.78 31.10
CA THR A 257 25.24 -7.93 31.64
C THR A 257 25.69 -8.86 30.50
N PRO A 258 26.60 -9.83 30.75
CA PRO A 258 26.96 -10.83 29.75
C PRO A 258 25.75 -11.62 29.20
N ASN A 259 24.70 -11.78 30.01
CA ASN A 259 23.45 -12.42 29.58
C ASN A 259 22.77 -11.64 28.45
N PHE A 260 22.75 -10.31 28.50
CA PHE A 260 22.19 -9.49 27.41
C PHE A 260 22.99 -9.62 26.11
N GLU A 261 24.31 -9.77 26.19
CA GLU A 261 25.18 -9.94 25.02
C GLU A 261 25.02 -11.34 24.40
N ILE A 262 24.88 -12.38 25.23
CA ILE A 262 24.58 -13.74 24.76
C ILE A 262 23.16 -13.79 24.18
N ALA A 263 22.18 -13.21 24.86
CA ALA A 263 20.80 -13.12 24.40
C ALA A 263 20.69 -12.37 23.06
N LYS A 264 21.46 -11.29 22.86
CA LYS A 264 21.57 -10.61 21.57
C LYS A 264 21.99 -11.59 20.46
N ARG A 265 23.06 -12.36 20.67
CA ARG A 265 23.56 -13.32 19.68
C ARG A 265 22.53 -14.42 19.40
N ARG A 266 21.84 -14.93 20.43
CA ARG A 266 20.74 -15.91 20.29
C ARG A 266 19.59 -15.34 19.47
N ALA A 267 19.12 -14.13 19.79
CA ALA A 267 18.07 -13.43 19.05
C ALA A 267 18.44 -13.19 17.58
N GLN A 268 19.70 -12.80 17.30
CA GLN A 268 20.21 -12.63 15.93
C GLN A 268 20.27 -13.95 15.15
N ALA A 269 20.48 -15.08 15.84
CA ALA A 269 20.40 -16.42 15.26
C ALA A 269 18.96 -16.96 15.18
N GLY A 270 17.94 -16.17 15.51
CA GLY A 270 16.53 -16.57 15.52
C GLY A 270 16.09 -17.39 16.74
N GLN A 271 17.00 -17.63 17.70
CA GLN A 271 16.74 -18.39 18.93
C GLN A 271 16.14 -17.49 20.02
N TRP A 272 14.95 -16.96 19.74
CA TRP A 272 14.29 -15.96 20.59
C TRP A 272 13.86 -16.50 21.96
N ASP A 273 13.36 -17.73 22.03
CA ASP A 273 12.99 -18.36 23.31
C ASP A 273 14.22 -18.56 24.21
N SER A 274 15.34 -19.03 23.64
CA SER A 274 16.59 -19.15 24.39
C SER A 274 17.18 -17.80 24.79
N ALA A 275 16.90 -16.71 24.06
CA ALA A 275 17.24 -15.36 24.50
C ALA A 275 16.36 -14.91 25.68
N ALA A 276 15.07 -15.28 25.66
CA ALA A 276 14.11 -14.97 26.71
C ALA A 276 14.43 -15.66 28.04
N GLU A 277 14.98 -16.88 28.04
CA GLU A 277 15.48 -17.53 29.26
C GLU A 277 16.50 -16.66 30.00
N LEU A 278 17.43 -16.05 29.27
CA LEU A 278 18.47 -15.18 29.84
C LEU A 278 17.89 -13.86 30.34
N TRP A 279 16.96 -13.26 29.60
CA TRP A 279 16.27 -12.06 30.08
C TRP A 279 15.41 -12.35 31.31
N LEU A 280 14.73 -13.50 31.36
CA LEU A 280 13.92 -13.90 32.50
C LEU A 280 14.75 -13.98 33.78
N LEU A 281 15.97 -14.52 33.73
CA LEU A 281 16.90 -14.51 34.86
C LEU A 281 17.23 -13.08 35.31
N GLU A 282 17.48 -12.18 34.35
CA GLU A 282 17.82 -10.78 34.62
C GLU A 282 16.67 -9.95 35.18
N THR A 283 15.41 -10.41 35.06
CA THR A 283 14.25 -9.73 35.71
C THR A 283 14.35 -9.69 37.23
N LYS A 284 15.20 -10.55 37.82
CA LYS A 284 15.48 -10.63 39.26
C LYS A 284 16.81 -9.99 39.66
N ASN A 285 17.44 -9.24 38.75
CA ASN A 285 18.72 -8.59 39.02
C ASN A 285 18.58 -7.56 40.15
N ARG A 286 19.63 -7.43 40.99
CA ARG A 286 19.67 -6.44 42.07
C ARG A 286 19.73 -5.00 41.55
N ASP A 287 20.28 -4.78 40.36
CA ASP A 287 20.26 -3.50 39.68
C ASP A 287 18.87 -3.28 39.04
N PRO A 288 18.06 -2.31 39.53
CA PRO A 288 16.72 -2.05 39.02
C PRO A 288 16.72 -1.69 37.53
N LYS A 289 17.79 -1.06 37.03
CA LYS A 289 17.90 -0.69 35.61
C LYS A 289 18.05 -1.92 34.73
N ILE A 290 18.79 -2.93 35.19
CA ILE A 290 18.95 -4.20 34.47
C ILE A 290 17.65 -5.00 34.50
N ALA A 291 17.02 -5.11 35.67
CA ALA A 291 15.74 -5.79 35.83
C ALA A 291 14.63 -5.14 34.97
N GLY A 292 14.58 -3.81 34.92
CA GLY A 292 13.67 -3.07 34.04
C GLY A 292 13.86 -3.37 32.56
N ARG A 293 15.12 -3.35 32.08
CA ARG A 293 15.45 -3.71 30.69
C ARG A 293 15.09 -5.15 30.35
N ALA A 294 15.30 -6.06 31.29
CA ALA A 294 14.94 -7.45 31.15
C ALA A 294 13.42 -7.61 31.03
N CYS A 295 12.64 -6.95 31.90
CA CYS A 295 11.18 -6.91 31.81
C CYS A 295 10.70 -6.34 30.47
N TYR A 296 11.34 -5.29 29.96
CA TYR A 296 11.03 -4.74 28.63
C TYR A 296 11.26 -5.79 27.53
N ASN A 297 12.40 -6.49 27.55
CA ASN A 297 12.69 -7.54 26.57
C ASN A 297 11.73 -8.74 26.69
N MET A 298 11.28 -9.06 27.90
CA MET A 298 10.20 -10.05 28.11
C MET A 298 8.90 -9.60 27.44
N GLY A 299 8.61 -8.30 27.37
CA GLY A 299 7.50 -7.76 26.57
C GLY A 299 7.65 -8.07 25.08
N ILE A 300 8.85 -7.88 24.53
CA ILE A 300 9.17 -8.10 23.11
C ILE A 300 8.96 -9.57 22.71
N ILE A 301 9.46 -10.53 23.50
CA ILE A 301 9.28 -11.96 23.18
C ILE A 301 7.81 -12.36 23.24
N ASN A 302 7.03 -11.84 24.19
CA ASN A 302 5.61 -12.15 24.26
C ASN A 302 4.84 -11.57 23.06
N GLU A 303 5.25 -10.41 22.51
CA GLU A 303 4.71 -9.91 21.23
C GLU A 303 5.06 -10.86 20.08
N ILE A 304 6.31 -11.33 20.00
CA ILE A 304 6.76 -12.29 18.97
C ILE A 304 5.94 -13.59 19.04
N ASN A 305 5.66 -14.08 20.25
CA ASN A 305 4.90 -15.30 20.50
C ASN A 305 3.37 -15.09 20.36
N GLY A 306 2.90 -13.87 20.05
CA GLY A 306 1.49 -13.55 19.86
C GLY A 306 0.69 -13.34 21.15
N ASN A 307 1.32 -13.44 22.32
CA ASN A 307 0.66 -13.19 23.61
C ASN A 307 0.75 -11.70 23.97
N LEU A 308 -0.15 -10.90 23.40
CA LEU A 308 -0.17 -9.45 23.62
C LEU A 308 -0.50 -9.07 25.06
N ASP A 309 -1.26 -9.88 25.78
CA ASP A 309 -1.59 -9.62 27.19
C ASP A 309 -0.36 -9.72 28.08
N ALA A 310 0.39 -10.82 27.96
CA ALA A 310 1.66 -10.97 28.66
C ALA A 310 2.68 -9.92 28.21
N ALA A 311 2.70 -9.54 26.93
CA ALA A 311 3.58 -8.49 26.43
C ALA A 311 3.29 -7.14 27.12
N ILE A 312 2.02 -6.78 27.25
CA ILE A 312 1.57 -5.56 27.94
C ILE A 312 1.94 -5.63 29.42
N GLU A 313 1.72 -6.78 30.08
CA GLU A 313 2.05 -6.96 31.50
C GLU A 313 3.54 -6.75 31.78
N TRP A 314 4.42 -7.46 31.05
CA TRP A 314 5.87 -7.35 31.21
C TRP A 314 6.40 -5.94 30.91
N THR A 315 5.89 -5.31 29.86
CA THR A 315 6.29 -3.95 29.50
C THR A 315 5.76 -2.93 30.51
N THR A 316 4.56 -3.14 31.05
CA THR A 316 4.01 -2.32 32.14
C THR A 316 4.89 -2.41 33.37
N LYS A 317 5.28 -3.62 33.78
CA LYS A 317 6.20 -3.84 34.90
C LYS A 317 7.54 -3.10 34.70
N SER A 318 8.08 -3.13 33.50
CA SER A 318 9.30 -2.38 33.15
C SER A 318 9.16 -0.86 33.40
N TYR A 319 7.98 -0.30 33.08
CA TYR A 319 7.70 1.12 33.31
C TYR A 319 7.38 1.43 34.78
N THR A 320 6.44 0.70 35.39
CA THR A 320 5.89 1.03 36.71
C THR A 320 6.87 0.74 37.85
N ASP A 321 7.56 -0.39 37.78
CA ASP A 321 8.40 -0.87 38.89
C ASP A 321 9.84 -0.37 38.73
N TYR A 322 10.29 -0.12 37.49
CA TYR A 322 11.69 0.20 37.18
C TYR A 322 11.89 1.53 36.43
N GLY A 323 10.82 2.25 36.09
CA GLY A 323 10.91 3.60 35.52
C GLY A 323 11.44 3.67 34.08
N ASP A 324 11.37 2.58 33.30
CA ASP A 324 11.83 2.59 31.91
C ASP A 324 10.89 3.42 31.01
N LYS A 325 11.34 4.62 30.65
CA LYS A 325 10.55 5.55 29.82
C LYS A 325 10.29 5.04 28.40
N ILE A 326 11.16 4.18 27.85
CA ILE A 326 10.96 3.60 26.51
C ILE A 326 9.79 2.61 26.56
N ALA A 327 9.62 1.91 27.69
CA ALA A 327 8.52 0.97 27.91
C ALA A 327 7.15 1.65 27.77
N LEU A 328 6.96 2.88 28.25
CA LEU A 328 5.68 3.60 28.14
C LEU A 328 5.21 3.75 26.69
N ARG A 329 6.10 4.14 25.78
CA ARG A 329 5.78 4.23 24.35
C ARG A 329 5.40 2.87 23.79
N TYR A 330 6.11 1.82 24.18
CA TYR A 330 5.87 0.48 23.70
C TYR A 330 4.55 -0.12 24.22
N ILE A 331 4.15 0.17 25.47
CA ILE A 331 2.84 -0.19 26.02
C ILE A 331 1.71 0.35 25.13
N ASN A 332 1.80 1.60 24.69
CA ASN A 332 0.78 2.20 23.83
C ASN A 332 0.71 1.51 22.46
N ILE A 333 1.85 1.12 21.90
CA ILE A 333 1.93 0.33 20.66
C ILE A 333 1.23 -1.02 20.86
N LEU A 334 1.53 -1.73 21.95
CA LEU A 334 0.95 -3.04 22.25
C LEU A 334 -0.56 -2.96 22.50
N LYS A 335 -1.04 -1.95 23.23
CA LYS A 335 -2.47 -1.71 23.47
C LYS A 335 -3.22 -1.42 22.17
N ASN A 336 -2.68 -0.55 21.31
CA ASN A 336 -3.26 -0.29 20.00
C ASN A 336 -3.31 -1.57 19.16
N ARG A 337 -2.22 -2.35 19.18
CA ARG A 337 -2.17 -3.65 18.48
C ARG A 337 -3.20 -4.64 19.02
N LYS A 338 -3.42 -4.69 20.34
CA LYS A 338 -4.45 -5.54 20.95
C LYS A 338 -5.86 -5.15 20.45
N ALA A 339 -6.18 -3.86 20.46
CA ALA A 339 -7.47 -3.37 19.94
C ALA A 339 -7.66 -3.70 18.44
N LYS A 340 -6.59 -3.58 17.65
CA LYS A 340 -6.57 -3.96 16.23
C LYS A 340 -6.74 -5.47 16.02
N ASN A 341 -6.13 -6.30 16.86
CA ASN A 341 -6.34 -7.76 16.85
C ASN A 341 -7.79 -8.11 17.18
N GLU A 342 -8.43 -7.41 18.12
CA GLU A 342 -9.86 -7.61 18.40
C GLU A 342 -10.72 -7.23 17.19
N GLN A 343 -10.36 -6.17 16.45
CA GLN A 343 -11.00 -5.84 15.17
C GLN A 343 -10.79 -6.94 14.13
N LEU A 344 -9.57 -7.45 13.97
CA LEU A 344 -9.28 -8.57 13.05
C LEU A 344 -10.11 -9.81 13.37
N ILE A 345 -10.25 -10.15 14.66
CA ILE A 345 -11.10 -11.25 15.10
C ILE A 345 -12.56 -11.00 14.72
N ARG A 346 -13.04 -9.76 14.88
CA ARG A 346 -14.39 -9.36 14.45
C ARG A 346 -14.56 -9.38 12.92
N GLU A 347 -13.50 -9.17 12.16
CA GLU A 347 -13.52 -9.19 10.70
C GLU A 347 -13.44 -10.62 10.14
N THR A 348 -12.74 -11.53 10.83
CA THR A 348 -12.41 -12.88 10.36
C THR A 348 -13.37 -13.96 10.89
N ASN A 349 -14.01 -13.73 12.04
CA ASN A 349 -15.04 -14.59 12.65
C ASN A 349 -16.40 -13.89 12.62
#